data_AF-A0A959W419-F1
#
_entry.id   AF-A0A959W419-F1
#
_cell.length_a   1.000
_cell.length_b   1.000
_cell.length_c   1.000
_cell.angle_alpha   90.00
_cell.angle_beta   90.00
_cell.angle_gamma   90.00
#
_symmetry.space_group_name_H-M   'P 1'
#
loop_
_entity.id
_entity.type
_entity.pdbx_description
1 polymer ?
#
loop_
_entity_poly.entity_id
_entity_poly.type
_entity_poly.pdbx_seq_one_letter_code
_entity_poly.pdbx_strand_id
1 'polypeptide(L)'
;MEIDPAELNAPEGVGKDSLAQLAFRYGHAARSVVRLAEADPEMAKPIVEGMPDLMAEVQIAIEFEQARSIADVLLRRTRLGLTAASSLATAESVEPLTAVMARALGWGDIEKRRQIDEWLHTLRAEGLNPAGT
;
A
#
# COMPACT_ATOMS: atom_id res chain seq x y z
N MET A 1 21.34 -3.68 -1.50
CA MET A 1 22.36 -2.75 -1.01
C MET A 1 21.64 -1.74 -0.14
N GLU A 2 22.07 -1.60 1.10
CA GLU A 2 21.46 -0.71 2.10
C GLU A 2 21.63 0.75 1.68
N ILE A 3 20.64 1.58 1.98
CA ILE A 3 20.68 3.03 1.82
C ILE A 3 20.35 3.64 3.18
N ASP A 4 21.05 4.69 3.60
CA ASP A 4 20.67 5.44 4.78
C ASP A 4 19.34 6.17 4.49
N PRO A 5 18.30 6.06 5.33
CA PRO A 5 17.06 6.82 5.18
C PRO A 5 17.28 8.33 5.00
N ALA A 6 18.34 8.90 5.59
CA ALA A 6 18.69 10.31 5.44
C ALA A 6 19.14 10.70 4.02
N GLU A 7 19.52 9.73 3.18
CA GLU A 7 19.84 9.95 1.76
C GLU A 7 18.61 9.95 0.85
N LEU A 8 17.42 9.63 1.39
CA LEU A 8 16.16 9.71 0.65
C LEU A 8 15.58 11.11 0.77
N ASN A 9 15.76 11.93 -0.28
CA ASN A 9 15.12 13.24 -0.38
C ASN A 9 13.65 13.07 -0.75
N ALA A 10 12.76 13.15 0.23
CA ALA A 10 11.33 12.97 0.02
C ALA A 10 10.55 14.28 0.14
N PRO A 11 9.37 14.38 -0.51
CA PRO A 11 8.57 15.59 -0.48
C PRO A 11 7.93 15.79 0.90
N GLU A 12 7.39 16.99 1.13
CA GLU A 12 6.56 17.26 2.30
C GLU A 12 5.39 16.26 2.38
N GLY A 13 5.13 15.74 3.58
CA GLY A 13 4.10 14.73 3.84
C GLY A 13 4.66 13.31 4.02
N VAL A 14 5.87 13.00 3.54
CA VAL A 14 6.52 11.71 3.82
C VAL A 14 7.29 11.77 5.14
N GLY A 15 6.82 11.00 6.13
CA GLY A 15 7.40 10.95 7.46
C GLY A 15 8.72 10.18 7.55
N LYS A 16 9.48 10.42 8.64
CA LYS A 16 10.74 9.70 8.92
C LYS A 16 10.56 8.18 9.00
N ASP A 17 9.44 7.72 9.57
CA ASP A 17 9.14 6.30 9.69
C ASP A 17 8.90 5.65 8.33
N SER A 18 8.23 6.35 7.41
CA SER A 18 8.11 5.94 6.01
C SER A 18 9.48 5.83 5.35
N LEU A 19 10.36 6.83 5.50
CA LEU A 19 11.71 6.76 4.92
C LEU A 19 12.54 5.59 5.47
N ALA A 20 12.48 5.36 6.78
CA ALA A 20 13.14 4.24 7.43
C ALA A 20 12.62 2.91 6.88
N GLN A 21 11.29 2.77 6.74
CA GLN A 21 10.68 1.57 6.20
C GLN A 21 11.02 1.35 4.72
N LEU A 22 11.01 2.40 3.91
CA LEU A 22 11.36 2.31 2.49
C LEU A 22 12.82 1.89 2.31
N ALA A 23 13.74 2.51 3.06
CA ALA A 23 15.15 2.14 3.05
C ALA A 23 15.37 0.67 3.46
N PHE A 24 14.69 0.23 4.51
CA PHE A 24 14.76 -1.16 4.98
C PHE A 24 14.21 -2.17 3.96
N ARG A 25 13.05 -1.87 3.34
CA ARG A 25 12.34 -2.79 2.45
C ARG A 25 12.92 -2.83 1.05
N TYR A 26 13.24 -1.67 0.47
CA TYR A 26 13.62 -1.53 -0.93
C TYR A 26 15.10 -1.21 -1.15
N GLY A 27 15.84 -0.86 -0.10
CA GLY A 27 17.22 -0.38 -0.23
C GLY A 27 17.31 0.75 -1.25
N HIS A 28 18.26 0.66 -2.19
CA HIS A 28 18.42 1.66 -3.25
C HIS A 28 17.17 1.88 -4.13
N ALA A 29 16.29 0.88 -4.26
CA ALA A 29 15.06 1.01 -5.04
C ALA A 29 14.02 1.92 -4.35
N ALA A 30 14.20 2.26 -3.07
CA ALA A 30 13.37 3.23 -2.35
C ALA A 30 13.30 4.59 -3.05
N ARG A 31 14.36 4.99 -3.78
CA ARG A 31 14.37 6.21 -4.59
C ARG A 31 13.25 6.23 -5.64
N SER A 32 12.83 5.07 -6.15
CA SER A 32 11.70 5.00 -7.09
C SER A 32 10.37 5.27 -6.41
N VAL A 33 10.18 4.76 -5.20
CA VAL A 33 8.98 5.04 -4.38
C VAL A 33 8.91 6.54 -4.08
N VAL A 34 10.04 7.12 -3.65
CA VAL A 34 10.12 8.55 -3.33
C VAL A 34 9.82 9.42 -4.55
N ARG A 35 10.36 9.11 -5.73
CA ARG A 35 10.03 9.85 -6.96
C ARG A 35 8.54 9.83 -7.31
N LEU A 36 7.85 8.72 -7.04
CA LEU A 36 6.40 8.66 -7.25
C LEU A 36 5.66 9.56 -6.26
N ALA A 37 6.08 9.55 -4.98
CA ALA A 37 5.54 10.45 -3.96
C ALA A 37 5.79 11.92 -4.29
N GLU A 38 6.93 12.28 -4.88
CA GLU A 38 7.24 13.65 -5.32
C GLU A 38 6.36 14.09 -6.49
N ALA A 39 6.06 13.19 -7.41
CA ALA A 39 5.31 13.49 -8.62
C ALA A 39 3.80 13.66 -8.37
N ASP A 40 3.25 12.99 -7.36
CA ASP A 40 1.82 13.01 -7.04
C ASP A 40 1.60 13.02 -5.51
N PRO A 41 1.03 14.11 -4.95
CA PRO A 41 0.71 14.18 -3.52
C PRO A 41 -0.21 13.07 -3.02
N GLU A 42 -1.00 12.41 -3.88
CA GLU A 42 -1.76 11.21 -3.52
C GLU A 42 -0.82 10.05 -3.17
N MET A 43 0.27 9.88 -3.93
CA MET A 43 1.26 8.81 -3.73
C MET A 43 2.10 9.00 -2.45
N ALA A 44 2.21 10.23 -1.95
CA ALA A 44 2.87 10.55 -0.70
C ALA A 44 2.03 10.23 0.55
N LYS A 45 0.74 9.94 0.40
CA LYS A 45 -0.14 9.61 1.54
C LYS A 45 0.08 8.18 2.03
N PRO A 46 -0.11 7.92 3.33
CA PRO A 46 -0.13 6.56 3.83
C PRO A 46 -1.36 5.81 3.31
N ILE A 47 -1.23 4.49 3.09
CA ILE A 47 -2.33 3.60 2.74
C ILE A 47 -3.34 3.52 3.90
N VAL A 48 -2.82 3.42 5.13
CA VAL A 48 -3.57 3.45 6.37
C VAL A 48 -3.04 4.60 7.22
N GLU A 49 -3.92 5.50 7.65
CA GLU A 49 -3.53 6.64 8.49
C GLU A 49 -2.73 6.18 9.73
N GLY A 50 -1.62 6.87 10.01
CA GLY A 50 -0.70 6.52 11.10
C GLY A 50 0.25 5.34 10.81
N MET A 51 0.17 4.69 9.65
CA MET A 51 1.11 3.66 9.21
C MET A 51 2.14 4.22 8.22
N PRO A 52 3.37 3.69 8.19
CA PRO A 52 4.44 4.21 7.33
C PRO A 52 4.30 3.84 5.84
N ASP A 53 3.46 2.84 5.51
CA ASP A 53 3.30 2.34 4.14
C ASP A 53 2.54 3.34 3.25
N LEU A 54 3.16 3.77 2.15
CA LEU A 54 2.68 4.82 1.27
C LEU A 54 1.89 4.29 0.06
N MET A 55 0.99 5.12 -0.49
CA MET A 55 0.29 4.81 -1.74
C MET A 55 1.25 4.59 -2.92
N ALA A 56 2.41 5.27 -2.94
CA ALA A 56 3.49 5.03 -3.89
C ALA A 56 3.95 3.55 -3.94
N GLU A 57 3.92 2.85 -2.81
CA GLU A 57 4.31 1.43 -2.73
C GLU A 57 3.31 0.54 -3.45
N VAL A 58 2.04 0.93 -3.55
CA VAL A 58 1.00 0.22 -4.33
C VAL A 58 1.38 0.20 -5.80
N GLN A 59 1.81 1.34 -6.35
CA GLN A 59 2.22 1.45 -7.75
C GLN A 59 3.52 0.67 -8.02
N ILE A 60 4.50 0.75 -7.11
CA ILE A 60 5.73 -0.07 -7.20
C ILE A 60 5.40 -1.56 -7.18
N ALA A 61 4.50 -1.98 -6.29
CA ALA A 61 4.07 -3.36 -6.18
C ALA A 61 3.44 -3.88 -7.48
N ILE A 62 2.64 -3.05 -8.16
CA ILE A 62 2.02 -3.39 -9.44
C ILE A 62 3.06 -3.48 -10.56
N GLU A 63 3.86 -2.43 -10.73
CA GLU A 63 4.76 -2.28 -11.87
C GLU A 63 5.96 -3.22 -11.81
N PHE A 64 6.52 -3.42 -10.61
CA PHE A 64 7.79 -4.13 -10.44
C PHE A 64 7.68 -5.43 -9.66
N GLU A 65 6.60 -5.65 -8.90
CA GLU A 65 6.48 -6.81 -8.01
C GLU A 65 5.26 -7.70 -8.32
N GLN A 66 4.66 -7.48 -9.49
CA GLN A 66 3.55 -8.24 -10.06
C GLN A 66 2.32 -8.34 -9.17
N ALA A 67 2.05 -7.34 -8.32
CA ALA A 67 0.81 -7.30 -7.56
C ALA A 67 -0.39 -7.16 -8.51
N ARG A 68 -1.35 -8.09 -8.41
CA ARG A 68 -2.56 -8.13 -9.25
C ARG A 68 -3.85 -8.22 -8.44
N SER A 69 -3.74 -8.16 -7.12
CA SER A 69 -4.87 -8.16 -6.20
C SER A 69 -4.61 -7.27 -5.00
N ILE A 70 -5.68 -6.80 -4.34
CA ILE A 70 -5.57 -6.06 -3.08
C ILE A 70 -4.79 -6.89 -2.03
N ALA A 71 -5.01 -8.21 -2.00
CA ALA A 71 -4.31 -9.13 -1.11
C ALA A 71 -2.79 -9.21 -1.38
N ASP A 72 -2.34 -9.10 -2.64
CA ASP A 72 -0.90 -9.05 -2.96
C ASP A 72 -0.23 -7.87 -2.27
N VAL A 73 -0.85 -6.69 -2.36
CA VAL A 73 -0.32 -5.47 -1.77
C VAL A 73 -0.36 -5.58 -0.25
N LEU A 74 -1.54 -5.82 0.32
CA LEU A 74 -1.77 -5.72 1.76
C LEU A 74 -1.12 -6.84 2.58
N LEU A 75 -1.05 -8.08 2.06
CA LEU A 75 -0.48 -9.19 2.81
C LEU A 75 1.00 -9.41 2.54
N ARG A 76 1.44 -9.22 1.28
CA ARG A 76 2.77 -9.64 0.84
C ARG A 76 3.76 -8.49 0.64
N ARG A 77 3.31 -7.27 0.31
CA ARG A 77 4.21 -6.13 0.03
C ARG A 77 4.30 -5.14 1.18
N THR A 78 3.18 -4.82 1.82
CA THR A 78 3.12 -3.85 2.92
C THR A 78 2.95 -4.49 4.29
N ARG A 79 2.37 -5.71 4.34
CA ARG A 79 1.98 -6.44 5.56
C ARG A 79 0.88 -5.74 6.37
N LEU A 80 0.27 -4.67 5.85
CA LEU A 80 -0.82 -3.94 6.52
C LEU A 80 -2.04 -4.82 6.80
N GLY A 81 -2.27 -5.84 5.97
CA GLY A 81 -3.30 -6.86 6.22
C GLY A 81 -3.06 -7.70 7.47
N LEU A 82 -1.86 -7.66 8.06
CA LEU A 82 -1.50 -8.35 9.30
C LEU A 82 -1.35 -7.37 10.48
N THR A 83 -0.84 -6.17 10.22
CA THR A 83 -0.49 -5.21 11.29
C THR A 83 -1.56 -4.14 11.53
N ALA A 84 -2.47 -3.94 10.58
CA ALA A 84 -3.50 -2.90 10.61
C ALA A 84 -4.84 -3.37 10.01
N ALA A 85 -5.12 -4.68 10.09
CA ALA A 85 -6.27 -5.31 9.44
C ALA A 85 -7.63 -4.68 9.80
N SER A 86 -7.81 -4.25 11.05
CA SER A 86 -9.04 -3.59 11.51
C SER A 86 -9.34 -2.30 10.75
N SER A 87 -8.30 -1.57 10.34
CA SER A 87 -8.40 -0.33 9.55
C SER A 87 -8.64 -0.59 8.06
N LEU A 88 -8.71 -1.85 7.63
CA LEU A 88 -8.87 -2.29 6.25
C LEU A 88 -10.10 -3.21 6.08
N ALA A 89 -10.99 -3.22 7.08
CA ALA A 89 -12.08 -4.19 7.22
C ALA A 89 -13.40 -3.75 6.55
N THR A 90 -13.44 -2.63 5.85
CA THR A 90 -14.62 -2.16 5.11
C THR A 90 -14.28 -1.78 3.68
N ALA A 91 -15.28 -1.76 2.79
CA ALA A 91 -15.09 -1.34 1.41
C ALA A 91 -14.53 0.09 1.30
N GLU A 92 -15.06 1.02 2.10
CA GLU A 92 -14.64 2.42 2.14
C GLU A 92 -13.17 2.55 2.55
N SER A 93 -12.73 1.71 3.50
CA SER A 93 -11.36 1.76 4.01
C SER A 93 -10.30 1.35 2.97
N VAL A 94 -10.65 0.50 2.01
CA VAL A 94 -9.74 0.05 0.95
C VAL A 94 -9.98 0.72 -0.40
N GLU A 95 -11.03 1.54 -0.53
CA GLU A 95 -11.36 2.22 -1.79
C GLU A 95 -10.22 3.10 -2.31
N PRO A 96 -9.50 3.90 -1.50
CA PRO A 96 -8.39 4.71 -2.02
C PRO A 96 -7.28 3.87 -2.66
N LEU A 97 -6.84 2.80 -1.99
CA LEU A 97 -5.87 1.86 -2.54
C LEU A 97 -6.42 1.17 -3.79
N THR A 98 -7.70 0.77 -3.77
CA THR A 98 -8.36 0.13 -4.92
C THR A 98 -8.43 1.05 -6.13
N ALA A 99 -8.66 2.35 -5.93
CA ALA A 99 -8.67 3.35 -6.99
C ALA A 99 -7.29 3.51 -7.66
N VAL A 100 -6.22 3.52 -6.85
CA VAL A 100 -4.83 3.54 -7.36
C VAL A 100 -4.55 2.29 -8.19
N MET A 101 -4.90 1.11 -7.66
CA MET A 101 -4.75 -0.16 -8.38
C MET A 101 -5.55 -0.18 -9.68
N ALA A 102 -6.79 0.32 -9.65
CA ALA A 102 -7.67 0.35 -10.80
C ALA A 102 -7.15 1.23 -11.92
N ARG A 103 -6.64 2.42 -11.59
CA ARG A 103 -5.99 3.33 -12.54
C ARG A 103 -4.79 2.68 -13.22
N ALA A 104 -3.95 1.99 -12.46
CA ALA A 104 -2.74 1.34 -12.97
C ALA A 104 -3.01 0.05 -13.77
N LEU A 105 -4.00 -0.75 -13.36
CA LEU A 105 -4.31 -2.06 -13.97
C LEU A 105 -5.45 -2.02 -14.99
N GLY A 106 -6.10 -0.87 -15.17
CA GLY A 106 -7.23 -0.70 -16.08
C GLY A 106 -8.52 -1.36 -15.60
N TRP A 107 -8.75 -1.41 -14.28
CA TRP A 107 -9.96 -2.03 -13.73
C TRP A 107 -11.18 -1.11 -13.88
N GLY A 108 -12.27 -1.68 -14.38
CA GLY A 108 -13.60 -1.07 -14.30
C GLY A 108 -14.28 -1.32 -12.95
N ASP A 109 -15.47 -0.75 -12.75
CA ASP A 109 -16.19 -0.82 -11.47
C ASP A 109 -16.53 -2.25 -11.01
N ILE A 110 -16.82 -3.15 -11.96
CA ILE A 110 -17.10 -4.56 -11.67
C ILE A 110 -15.87 -5.22 -11.03
N GLU A 111 -14.69 -4.95 -11.60
CA GLU A 111 -13.44 -5.55 -11.13
C GLU A 111 -12.99 -4.94 -9.80
N LYS A 112 -13.15 -3.61 -9.62
CA LYS A 112 -12.91 -2.98 -8.31
C LYS A 112 -13.75 -3.62 -7.21
N ARG A 113 -15.05 -3.80 -7.45
CA ARG A 113 -15.95 -4.44 -6.48
C ARG A 113 -15.54 -5.88 -6.20
N ARG A 114 -15.22 -6.66 -7.23
CA ARG A 114 -14.73 -8.04 -7.06
C ARG A 114 -13.49 -8.10 -6.16
N GLN A 115 -12.53 -7.21 -6.39
CA GLN A 115 -11.27 -7.15 -5.62
C GLN A 115 -11.52 -6.79 -4.15
N ILE A 116 -12.40 -5.83 -3.89
CA ILE A 116 -12.80 -5.45 -2.53
C ILE A 116 -13.50 -6.62 -1.83
N ASP A 117 -14.46 -7.27 -2.49
CA ASP A 117 -15.19 -8.40 -1.93
C ASP A 117 -14.25 -9.58 -1.60
N GLU A 118 -13.28 -9.86 -2.48
CA GLU A 118 -12.25 -10.88 -2.28
C GLU A 118 -11.31 -10.56 -1.12
N TRP A 119 -10.92 -9.29 -0.97
CA TRP A 119 -10.15 -8.85 0.18
C TRP A 119 -10.92 -9.05 1.50
N LEU A 120 -12.18 -8.60 1.55
CA LEU A 120 -13.01 -8.76 2.74
C LEU A 120 -13.30 -10.24 3.04
N HIS A 121 -13.43 -11.08 2.03
CA HIS A 121 -13.51 -12.53 2.20
C HIS A 121 -12.21 -13.09 2.79
N THR A 122 -11.05 -12.70 2.26
CA THR A 122 -9.73 -13.12 2.75
C THR A 122 -9.54 -12.75 4.22
N LEU A 123 -9.86 -11.52 4.62
CA LEU A 123 -9.79 -11.08 6.01
C LEU A 123 -10.57 -11.98 6.97
N ARG A 124 -11.78 -12.40 6.57
CA ARG A 124 -12.64 -13.29 7.36
C ARG A 124 -12.09 -14.72 7.38
N ALA A 125 -11.73 -15.26 6.22
CA ALA A 125 -11.25 -16.64 6.07
C ALA A 125 -9.96 -16.88 6.85
N GLU A 126 -9.08 -15.89 6.89
CA GLU A 126 -7.77 -15.94 7.57
C GLU A 126 -7.83 -15.47 9.03
N GLY A 127 -8.99 -15.03 9.53
CA GLY A 127 -9.16 -14.57 10.91
C GLY A 127 -8.35 -13.30 11.25
N LEU A 128 -8.04 -12.47 10.26
CA LEU A 128 -7.15 -11.32 10.40
C LEU A 128 -7.80 -10.12 11.09
N ASN A 129 -9.12 -10.11 11.25
CA ASN A 129 -9.85 -9.11 12.02
C ASN A 129 -10.58 -9.76 13.22
N PRO A 130 -9.90 -10.01 14.35
CA PRO A 130 -10.50 -10.68 15.51
C PRO A 130 -11.51 -9.82 16.27
N ALA A 131 -11.55 -8.51 16.02
CA ALA A 131 -12.48 -7.58 16.68
C ALA A 131 -13.81 -7.39 15.92
N GLY A 132 -13.99 -8.08 14.79
CA GLY A 132 -15.11 -7.88 13.85
C GLY A 132 -16.19 -8.97 13.83
N THR A 133 -16.33 -9.77 14.89
CA THR A 133 -17.50 -10.63 15.14
C THR A 133 -18.48 -9.98 16.10
#